data_AF-A0A5B7TXS0-F1
#
_entry.id   AF-A0A5B7TXS0-F1
#
_cell.length_a   1.000
_cell.length_b   1.000
_cell.length_c   1.000
_cell.angle_alpha   90.00
_cell.angle_beta   90.00
_cell.angle_gamma   90.00
#
_symmetry.space_group_name_H-M   'P 1'
#
loop_
_entity.id
_entity.type
_entity.pdbx_description
1 polymer ?
#
loop_
_entity_poly.entity_id
_entity_poly.type
_entity_poly.pdbx_seq_one_letter_code
_entity_poly.pdbx_strand_id
1 'polypeptide(L)'
;MKRHCLGKTAQEKKFSVTYYKEEYERNNQRVNSKRGRYMKSKRQSTVEPVFGTLTQFMGLRKINTIGIQQANKVMHLSAIAYNLKKYLKFTSKVVRSDVKSLTTYLTQNINNIWGKISWYNLFNNIEMR
;
A
#
# COMPACT_ATOMS: atom_id res chain seq x y z
N MET A 1 37.44 -6.25 26.19
CA MET A 1 37.15 -5.25 25.14
C MET A 1 37.81 -5.72 23.83
N LYS A 2 37.09 -5.82 22.70
CA LYS A 2 37.59 -6.49 21.48
C LYS A 2 38.46 -5.56 20.59
N ARG A 3 39.72 -5.96 20.32
CA ARG A 3 40.69 -5.23 19.44
C ARG A 3 40.21 -5.03 18.00
N HIS A 4 39.32 -5.89 17.50
CA HIS A 4 38.83 -5.86 16.11
C HIS A 4 38.03 -4.59 15.71
N CYS A 5 37.68 -3.73 16.66
CA CYS A 5 36.89 -2.52 16.39
C CYS A 5 37.77 -1.26 16.22
N LEU A 6 39.09 -1.37 16.33
CA LEU A 6 40.00 -0.24 16.12
C LEU A 6 40.25 -0.09 14.61
N GLY A 7 40.16 1.14 14.10
CA GLY A 7 40.60 1.43 12.73
C GLY A 7 42.11 1.20 12.59
N LYS A 8 42.59 0.95 11.37
CA LYS A 8 44.00 0.57 11.08
C LYS A 8 45.04 1.52 11.69
N THR A 9 44.67 2.79 11.91
CA THR A 9 45.56 3.85 12.39
C THR A 9 45.24 4.30 13.82
N ALA A 10 44.12 3.87 14.39
CA ALA A 10 43.68 4.34 15.70
C ALA A 10 44.28 3.46 16.82
N GLN A 11 45.14 4.05 17.64
CA GLN A 11 45.73 3.38 18.81
C GLN A 11 44.73 3.17 19.95
N GLU A 12 43.71 4.04 20.06
CA GLU A 12 42.68 4.00 21.09
C GLU A 12 41.30 4.32 20.51
N LYS A 13 40.24 3.90 21.22
CA LYS A 13 38.88 4.30 20.87
C LYS A 13 38.58 5.67 21.48
N LYS A 14 38.26 6.64 20.63
CA LYS A 14 37.76 7.96 21.05
C LYS A 14 36.24 7.95 21.07
N PHE A 15 35.65 8.44 22.15
CA PHE A 15 34.21 8.63 22.28
C PHE A 15 33.94 10.12 22.43
N SER A 16 33.29 10.72 21.44
CA SER A 16 32.81 12.11 21.51
C SER A 16 31.32 12.10 21.84
N VAL A 17 30.97 12.82 22.90
CA VAL A 17 29.58 13.09 23.27
C VAL A 17 29.18 14.44 22.69
N THR A 18 28.11 14.44 21.92
CA THR A 18 27.49 15.69 21.48
C THR A 18 26.79 16.37 22.64
N TYR A 19 26.76 17.71 22.65
CA TYR A 19 26.02 18.50 23.64
C TYR A 19 24.56 18.01 23.83
N TYR A 20 23.87 17.68 22.72
CA TYR A 20 22.46 17.27 22.73
C TYR A 20 22.20 15.79 23.07
N LYS A 21 23.14 15.12 23.74
CA LYS A 21 23.03 13.68 23.99
C LYS A 21 21.77 13.34 24.79
N GLU A 22 21.43 14.16 25.77
CA GLU A 22 20.28 13.94 26.65
C GLU A 22 18.95 13.96 25.88
N GLU A 23 18.80 14.89 24.94
CA GLU A 23 17.60 15.02 24.10
C GLU A 23 17.46 13.82 23.15
N TYR A 24 18.57 13.34 22.59
CA TYR A 24 18.57 12.12 21.78
C TYR A 24 18.18 10.89 22.59
N GLU A 25 18.73 10.74 23.80
CA GLU A 25 18.41 9.63 24.70
C GLU A 25 16.94 9.67 25.12
N ARG A 26 16.41 10.85 25.48
CA ARG A 26 15.00 11.06 25.80
C ARG A 26 14.09 10.66 24.63
N ASN A 27 14.44 11.07 23.41
CA ASN A 27 13.66 10.71 22.23
C ASN A 27 13.73 9.20 21.93
N ASN A 28 14.91 8.58 22.08
CA ASN A 28 15.08 7.14 21.90
C ASN A 28 14.24 6.35 22.90
N GLN A 29 14.26 6.74 24.18
CA GLN A 29 13.41 6.13 25.20
C GLN A 29 11.92 6.28 24.85
N ARG A 30 11.50 7.48 24.42
CA ARG A 30 10.12 7.75 24.00
C ARG A 30 9.69 6.85 22.82
N VAL A 31 10.53 6.76 21.78
CA VAL A 31 10.23 5.99 20.57
C VAL A 31 10.26 4.48 20.83
N ASN A 32 11.15 3.99 21.69
CA ASN A 32 11.31 2.57 22.00
C ASN A 32 10.29 2.03 23.02
N SER A 33 9.63 2.91 23.78
CA SER A 33 8.51 2.55 24.64
C SER A 33 7.42 1.79 23.86
N LYS A 34 6.64 0.92 24.55
CA LYS A 34 5.54 0.15 23.90
C LYS A 34 4.56 1.08 23.17
N ARG A 35 4.16 2.17 23.82
CA ARG A 35 3.30 3.21 23.24
C ARG A 35 3.97 3.92 22.06
N GLY A 36 5.24 4.30 22.20
CA GLY A 36 6.00 4.96 21.15
C GLY A 36 6.10 4.12 19.87
N ARG A 37 6.40 2.83 20.01
CA ARG A 37 6.46 1.87 18.91
C ARG A 37 5.11 1.70 18.23
N TYR A 38 4.04 1.54 19.00
CA TYR A 38 2.68 1.45 18.47
C TYR A 38 2.30 2.72 17.68
N MET A 39 2.51 3.91 18.26
CA MET A 39 2.20 5.18 17.59
C MET A 39 3.06 5.41 16.35
N LYS A 40 4.34 5.02 16.38
CA LYS A 40 5.21 5.07 15.20
C LYS A 40 4.67 4.17 14.09
N SER A 41 4.31 2.93 14.39
CA SER A 41 3.73 2.00 13.42
C SER A 41 2.42 2.55 12.81
N LYS A 42 1.53 3.08 13.66
CA LYS A 42 0.27 3.69 13.20
C LYS A 42 0.51 4.88 12.26
N ARG A 43 1.49 5.73 12.55
CA ARG A 43 1.88 6.84 11.66
C ARG A 43 2.42 6.33 10.31
N GLN A 44 3.27 5.31 10.34
CA GLN A 44 3.83 4.69 9.13
C GLN A 44 2.75 4.11 8.21
N SER A 45 1.67 3.57 8.77
CA SER A 45 0.57 3.00 7.96
C SER A 45 -0.48 4.03 7.51
N THR A 46 -0.50 5.24 8.09
CA THR A 46 -1.56 6.22 7.83
C THR A 46 -1.07 7.46 7.11
N VAL A 47 -0.11 8.17 7.69
CA VAL A 47 0.29 9.51 7.24
C VAL A 47 1.46 9.44 6.25
N GLU A 48 2.45 8.59 6.51
CA GLU A 48 3.67 8.51 5.67
C GLU A 48 3.39 8.15 4.19
N PRO A 49 2.46 7.22 3.85
CA PRO A 49 2.18 6.89 2.46
C PRO A 49 1.56 8.07 1.69
N VAL A 50 0.67 8.82 2.35
CA VAL A 50 0.05 10.02 1.79
C VAL A 50 1.10 11.12 1.62
N PHE A 51 1.94 11.33 2.63
CA PHE A 51 3.00 12.33 2.59
C PHE A 51 4.03 12.05 1.48
N GLY A 52 4.42 10.79 1.31
CA GLY A 52 5.27 10.35 0.20
C GLY A 52 4.63 10.65 -1.16
N THR A 53 3.33 10.36 -1.31
CA THR A 53 2.61 10.65 -2.56
C THR A 53 2.59 12.16 -2.87
N LEU A 54 2.31 12.98 -1.86
CA LEU A 54 2.22 14.43 -2.02
C LEU A 54 3.57 15.06 -2.42
N THR A 55 4.66 14.61 -1.79
CA THR A 55 6.00 15.12 -2.07
C THR A 55 6.55 14.63 -3.40
N GLN A 56 6.36 13.36 -3.75
CA GLN A 56 6.91 12.75 -4.96
C GLN A 56 6.12 13.11 -6.22
N PHE A 57 4.79 13.08 -6.16
CA PHE A 57 3.93 13.16 -7.35
C PHE A 57 3.05 14.41 -7.40
N MET A 58 2.84 15.11 -6.28
CA MET A 58 1.90 16.25 -6.22
C MET A 58 2.61 17.59 -5.98
N GLY A 59 3.92 17.65 -6.23
CA GLY A 59 4.69 18.89 -6.25
C GLY A 59 5.03 19.48 -4.88
N LEU A 60 4.79 18.77 -3.77
CA LEU A 60 5.09 19.31 -2.43
C LEU A 60 6.57 19.15 -2.00
N ARG A 61 7.42 18.49 -2.79
CA ARG A 61 8.86 18.40 -2.49
C ARG A 61 9.57 19.75 -2.58
N LYS A 62 9.18 20.61 -3.53
CA LYS A 62 9.74 21.96 -3.70
C LYS A 62 8.65 22.89 -4.20
N ILE A 63 8.28 23.85 -3.36
CA ILE A 63 7.31 24.90 -3.69
C ILE A 63 8.10 26.13 -4.15
N ASN A 64 7.94 26.54 -5.41
CA ASN A 64 8.69 27.65 -6.00
C ASN A 64 8.01 29.03 -5.83
N THR A 65 7.05 29.15 -4.92
CA THR A 65 6.33 30.41 -4.66
C THR A 65 6.94 31.16 -3.48
N ILE A 66 7.03 32.48 -3.57
CA ILE A 66 7.52 33.33 -2.48
C ILE A 66 6.37 33.62 -1.51
N GLY A 67 6.63 33.44 -0.21
CA GLY A 67 5.68 33.77 0.86
C GLY A 67 4.77 32.61 1.29
N ILE A 68 4.49 32.54 2.60
CA ILE A 68 3.73 31.44 3.22
C ILE A 68 2.30 31.33 2.70
N GLN A 69 1.67 32.46 2.38
CA GLN A 69 0.31 32.49 1.85
C GLN A 69 0.21 31.79 0.48
N GLN A 70 1.20 31.99 -0.39
CA GLN A 70 1.22 31.34 -1.71
C GLN A 70 1.56 29.85 -1.58
N ALA A 71 2.50 29.50 -0.68
CA ALA A 71 2.82 28.11 -0.41
C ALA A 71 1.60 27.33 0.13
N ASN A 72 0.78 27.96 0.97
CA ASN A 72 -0.46 27.36 1.47
C ASN A 72 -1.46 27.08 0.33
N LYS A 73 -1.55 27.95 -0.68
CA LYS A 73 -2.41 27.70 -1.86
C LYS A 73 -1.97 26.46 -2.62
N VAL A 74 -0.65 26.31 -2.86
CA VAL A 74 -0.08 25.13 -3.51
C VAL A 74 -0.35 23.87 -2.67
N MET A 75 -0.19 23.95 -1.35
CA MET A 75 -0.50 22.85 -0.44
C MET A 75 -1.97 22.41 -0.54
N HIS A 76 -2.92 23.35 -0.51
CA HIS A 76 -4.34 23.04 -0.65
C HIS A 76 -4.67 22.45 -2.02
N LEU A 77 -4.06 22.96 -3.09
CA LEU A 77 -4.23 22.41 -4.44
C LEU A 77 -3.80 20.94 -4.50
N SER A 78 -2.61 20.61 -3.97
CA SER A 78 -2.12 19.23 -3.92
C SER A 78 -3.03 18.33 -3.08
N ALA A 79 -3.57 18.83 -1.96
CA ALA A 79 -4.52 18.08 -1.13
C ALA A 79 -5.85 17.81 -1.86
N ILE A 80 -6.40 18.82 -2.56
CA ILE A 80 -7.61 18.66 -3.38
C ILE A 80 -7.37 17.63 -4.48
N ALA A 81 -6.27 17.76 -5.22
CA ALA A 81 -5.90 16.82 -6.28
C ALA A 81 -5.75 15.38 -5.75
N TYR A 82 -5.14 15.18 -4.57
CA TYR A 82 -5.03 13.87 -3.93
C TYR A 82 -6.42 13.28 -3.64
N ASN A 83 -7.28 14.08 -3.02
CA ASN A 83 -8.64 13.67 -2.65
C ASN A 83 -9.48 13.35 -3.89
N LEU A 84 -9.40 14.16 -4.95
CA LEU A 84 -10.09 13.90 -6.22
C LEU A 84 -9.62 12.59 -6.85
N LYS A 85 -8.30 12.36 -6.93
CA LYS A 85 -7.73 11.09 -7.43
C LYS A 85 -8.22 9.89 -6.62
N LYS A 86 -8.33 10.03 -5.29
CA LYS A 86 -8.86 8.99 -4.40
C LYS A 86 -10.35 8.74 -4.64
N TYR A 87 -11.13 9.82 -4.81
CA TYR A 87 -12.57 9.75 -5.07
C TYR A 87 -12.87 9.04 -6.40
N LEU A 88 -12.15 9.38 -7.47
CA LEU A 88 -12.31 8.74 -8.79
C LEU A 88 -12.00 7.24 -8.75
N LYS A 89 -11.03 6.80 -7.95
CA LYS A 89 -10.73 5.37 -7.74
C LYS A 89 -11.79 4.65 -6.91
N PHE A 90 -12.53 5.39 -6.08
CA PHE A 90 -13.62 4.82 -5.28
C PHE A 90 -14.85 4.56 -6.16
N THR A 91 -15.22 5.53 -7.01
CA THR A 91 -16.37 5.41 -7.91
C THR A 91 -16.16 4.35 -9.01
N SER A 92 -14.91 4.08 -9.39
CA SER A 92 -14.56 3.09 -10.43
C SER A 92 -14.31 1.67 -9.91
N LYS A 93 -14.68 1.34 -8.67
CA LYS A 93 -14.70 -0.06 -8.21
C LYS A 93 -15.81 -0.83 -8.92
N VAL A 94 -15.60 -1.13 -10.19
CA VAL A 94 -16.35 -2.15 -10.91
C VAL A 94 -16.07 -3.45 -10.19
N VAL A 95 -17.09 -3.99 -9.52
CA VAL A 95 -17.05 -5.35 -8.98
C VAL A 95 -16.68 -6.23 -10.16
N ARG A 96 -15.48 -6.83 -10.14
CA ARG A 96 -15.16 -7.95 -11.03
C ARG A 96 -16.03 -9.10 -10.53
N SER A 97 -17.28 -9.11 -10.97
CA SER A 97 -18.15 -10.23 -10.72
C SER A 97 -17.63 -11.36 -11.60
N ASP A 98 -17.26 -12.48 -10.99
CA ASP A 98 -16.89 -13.72 -11.70
C ASP A 98 -18.10 -14.34 -12.43
N VAL A 99 -19.09 -13.54 -12.83
CA VAL A 99 -20.25 -13.91 -13.64
C VAL A 99 -19.81 -14.67 -14.88
N LYS A 100 -18.68 -14.31 -15.49
CA LYS A 100 -18.15 -15.00 -16.67
C LYS A 100 -17.71 -16.44 -16.38
N SER A 101 -17.18 -16.74 -15.19
CA SER A 101 -16.81 -18.11 -14.80
C SER A 101 -18.06 -18.93 -14.45
N LEU A 102 -19.02 -18.33 -13.74
CA LEU A 102 -20.31 -18.94 -13.42
C LEU A 102 -21.12 -19.27 -14.68
N THR A 103 -21.21 -18.35 -15.65
CA THR A 103 -21.90 -18.61 -16.92
C THR A 103 -21.24 -19.74 -17.69
N THR A 104 -19.91 -19.82 -17.70
CA THR A 104 -19.20 -20.90 -18.39
C THR A 104 -19.50 -22.25 -17.76
N TYR A 105 -19.50 -22.33 -16.43
CA TYR A 105 -19.84 -23.55 -15.69
C TYR A 105 -21.29 -24.00 -15.93
N LEU A 106 -22.24 -23.06 -15.86
CA LEU A 106 -23.66 -23.37 -16.09
C LEU A 106 -23.90 -23.86 -17.52
N THR A 107 -23.30 -23.21 -18.52
CA THR A 107 -23.42 -23.63 -19.93
C THR A 107 -22.82 -25.02 -20.15
N GLN A 108 -21.66 -25.33 -19.57
CA GLN A 108 -21.09 -26.67 -19.63
C GLN A 108 -22.02 -27.71 -19.00
N ASN A 109 -22.60 -27.42 -17.85
CA ASN A 109 -23.51 -28.33 -17.17
C ASN A 109 -24.80 -28.56 -17.98
N ILE A 110 -25.38 -27.51 -18.55
CA ILE A 110 -26.56 -27.60 -19.42
C ILE A 110 -26.24 -28.44 -20.66
N ASN A 111 -25.11 -28.20 -21.32
CA ASN A 111 -24.69 -28.97 -22.50
C ASN A 111 -24.49 -30.46 -22.18
N ASN A 112 -23.93 -30.77 -21.01
CA ASN A 112 -23.77 -32.16 -20.55
C ASN A 112 -25.13 -32.85 -20.32
N ILE A 113 -26.10 -32.15 -19.74
CA ILE A 113 -27.45 -32.67 -19.52
C ILE A 113 -28.16 -32.89 -20.86
N TRP A 114 -28.10 -31.93 -21.78
CA TRP A 114 -28.65 -32.08 -23.12
C TRP A 114 -28.01 -33.24 -23.89
N GLY A 115 -26.70 -33.43 -23.77
CA GLY A 115 -26.00 -34.57 -24.37
C GLY A 115 -26.50 -35.92 -23.84
N LYS A 116 -26.74 -36.04 -22.53
CA LYS A 116 -27.31 -37.26 -21.93
C LYS A 116 -28.74 -37.54 -22.38
N ILE A 117 -29.59 -36.51 -22.43
CA ILE A 117 -30.98 -36.65 -22.87
C ILE A 117 -31.03 -37.02 -24.36
N SER A 118 -30.21 -36.38 -25.19
CA SER A 118 -30.09 -36.70 -26.62
C SER A 118 -29.63 -38.15 -26.83
N TRP A 119 -28.62 -38.61 -26.08
CA TRP A 119 -28.14 -39.98 -26.18
C TRP A 119 -29.18 -41.01 -25.73
N TYR A 120 -29.91 -40.76 -24.65
CA TYR A 120 -31.02 -41.63 -24.21
C TYR A 120 -32.13 -41.72 -25.27
N ASN A 121 -32.54 -40.58 -25.85
CA ASN A 121 -33.54 -40.55 -26.90
C ASN A 121 -33.07 -41.23 -28.20
N LEU A 122 -31.77 -41.13 -28.53
CA LEU A 122 -31.18 -41.82 -29.68
C LEU A 122 -31.10 -43.33 -29.46
N PHE A 123 -30.70 -43.77 -28.26
CA PHE A 123 -30.59 -45.18 -27.88
C PHE A 123 -31.95 -45.88 -27.91
N ASN A 124 -32.98 -45.28 -27.30
CA ASN A 124 -34.34 -45.84 -27.31
C ASN A 124 -34.96 -45.90 -28.72
N ASN A 125 -34.58 -44.99 -29.62
CA ASN A 125 -35.04 -45.03 -31.03
C ASN A 125 -34.32 -46.10 -31.86
N ILE A 126 -33.14 -46.55 -31.45
CA ILE A 126 -32.38 -47.63 -32.11
C ILE A 126 -32.83 -49.01 -31.62
N GLU A 127 -33.20 -49.12 -30.34
CA GLU A 127 -33.62 -50.39 -29.71
C GLU A 127 -35.09 -50.77 -30.04
N MET A 128 -35.89 -49.81 -30.52
CA MET A 128 -37.28 -50.00 -30.98
C MET A 128 -37.42 -50.28 -32.50
N ARG A 129 -36.31 -50.64 -33.17
CA ARG A 129 -36.26 -50.94 -34.60
C ARG A 129 -35.68 -52.33 -34.85
#